data_AF-A0A916I283-F1
#
_entry.id   AF-A0A916I283-F1
#
_cell.length_a   1.000
_cell.length_b   1.000
_cell.length_c   1.000
_cell.angle_alpha   90.00
_cell.angle_beta   90.00
_cell.angle_gamma   90.00
#
_symmetry.space_group_name_H-M   'P 1'
#
loop_
_entity.id
_entity.type
_entity.pdbx_description
1 polymer ?
#
loop_
_entity_poly.entity_id
_entity_poly.type
_entity_poly.pdbx_seq_one_letter_code
_entity_poly.pdbx_strand_id
1 'polypeptide(L)'
;MLYGIGLQFTFAICLWILLDLVRARGPRLQRIAFGMLATSCATWALGEMWVQAARSTDMLLYARRLLWFGAALLPPAWLLTAAITARAPWALATPWRAALAALPMVGLCSLLWFDPAGRFTSWTTPRPVHGPLFYVFVALGWIQITAGAFYFLQAAAKLPREQRPRMLAIAAGALLPAVGNLIHLLPQAPSVDLTPVFLGFGGLLIRLAVLDSGLASILPLGRTDVLEQVPTAVLIADLSGRVIDSNRAARELLDDERVEGMPLAELVDRAKRIPERAIEVGRTRIRHAFGDAGEVALLTDRTETASLERQLVQAQKLESLGLLAGGVAHDFNNLLTGILG
;
A
#
# COMPACT_ATOMS: atom_id res chain seq x y z
N MET A 1 -19.89 29.87 -12.80
CA MET A 1 -20.71 28.86 -12.11
C MET A 1 -20.04 27.47 -12.14
N LEU A 2 -19.72 26.91 -13.32
CA LEU A 2 -19.05 25.61 -13.46
C LEU A 2 -17.72 25.48 -12.69
N TYR A 3 -16.87 26.52 -12.73
CA TYR A 3 -15.59 26.53 -12.00
C TYR A 3 -15.76 26.34 -10.49
N GLY A 4 -16.65 27.12 -9.85
CA GLY A 4 -16.93 27.01 -8.43
C GLY A 4 -17.48 25.63 -8.02
N ILE A 5 -18.33 25.03 -8.86
CA ILE A 5 -18.82 23.65 -8.65
C ILE A 5 -17.66 22.65 -8.70
N GLY A 6 -16.73 22.80 -9.66
CA GLY A 6 -15.54 21.96 -9.77
C GLY A 6 -14.62 22.05 -8.54
N LEU A 7 -14.49 23.24 -7.94
CA LEU A 7 -13.71 23.41 -6.71
C LEU A 7 -14.41 22.77 -5.50
N GLN A 8 -15.74 22.94 -5.38
CA GLN A 8 -16.53 22.28 -4.34
C GLN A 8 -16.44 20.75 -4.45
N PHE A 9 -16.50 20.22 -5.67
CA PHE A 9 -16.29 18.81 -5.95
C PHE A 9 -14.89 18.36 -5.50
N THR A 10 -13.85 19.09 -5.86
CA THR A 10 -12.47 18.79 -5.45
C THR A 10 -12.33 18.75 -3.93
N PHE A 11 -12.87 19.76 -3.24
CA PHE A 11 -12.86 19.83 -1.79
C PHE A 11 -13.60 18.63 -1.15
N ALA A 12 -14.78 18.28 -1.68
CA ALA A 12 -15.56 17.14 -1.20
C ALA A 12 -14.81 15.80 -1.40
N ILE A 13 -14.17 15.59 -2.56
CA ILE A 13 -13.35 14.40 -2.81
C ILE A 13 -12.16 14.32 -1.84
N CYS A 14 -11.47 15.44 -1.60
CA CYS A 14 -10.35 15.47 -0.66
C CYS A 14 -10.80 15.16 0.76
N LEU A 15 -11.93 15.72 1.21
CA LEU A 15 -12.51 15.42 2.52
C LEU A 15 -12.90 13.94 2.63
N TRP A 16 -13.49 13.37 1.59
CA TRP A 16 -13.81 11.95 1.53
C TRP A 16 -12.56 11.05 1.63
N ILE A 17 -11.47 11.41 0.94
CA ILE A 17 -10.17 10.73 1.07
C ILE A 17 -9.64 10.83 2.51
N LEU A 18 -9.71 12.01 3.13
CA LEU A 18 -9.24 12.20 4.50
C LEU A 18 -10.04 11.35 5.51
N LEU A 19 -11.37 11.29 5.38
CA LEU A 19 -12.24 10.49 6.24
C LEU A 19 -11.94 8.98 6.10
N ASP A 20 -11.68 8.52 4.89
CA ASP A 20 -11.25 7.15 4.63
C ASP A 20 -9.92 6.83 5.32
N LEU A 21 -8.95 7.74 5.27
CA LEU A 21 -7.64 7.55 5.88
C LEU A 21 -7.70 7.42 7.40
N VAL A 22 -8.68 8.06 8.06
CA VAL A 22 -8.92 7.91 9.50
C VAL A 22 -9.36 6.48 9.84
N ARG A 23 -10.15 5.85 8.96
CA ARG A 23 -10.70 4.51 9.17
C ARG A 23 -9.80 3.40 8.61
N ALA A 24 -8.92 3.72 7.66
CA ALA A 24 -8.07 2.77 6.98
C ALA A 24 -7.07 2.11 7.95
N ARG A 25 -6.97 0.78 7.92
CA ARG A 25 -5.89 0.03 8.58
C ARG A 25 -4.76 -0.18 7.57
N GLY A 26 -3.56 0.31 7.86
CA GLY A 26 -2.43 0.23 6.93
C GLY A 26 -1.19 0.99 7.41
N PRO A 27 -0.09 0.96 6.63
CA PRO A 27 1.18 1.58 7.02
C PRO A 27 1.00 3.07 7.35
N ARG A 28 1.41 3.48 8.56
CA ARG A 28 1.23 4.86 9.05
C ARG A 28 1.80 5.90 8.09
N LEU A 29 2.97 5.63 7.51
CA LEU A 29 3.64 6.53 6.58
C LEU A 29 2.84 6.76 5.28
N GLN A 30 2.23 5.71 4.73
CA GLN A 30 1.42 5.80 3.53
C GLN A 30 0.16 6.63 3.79
N ARG A 31 -0.51 6.40 4.93
CA ARG A 31 -1.69 7.20 5.32
C ARG A 31 -1.34 8.68 5.50
N ILE A 32 -0.21 8.98 6.13
CA ILE A 32 0.27 10.36 6.30
C ILE A 32 0.52 11.01 4.93
N ALA A 33 1.19 10.34 4.01
CA ALA A 33 1.49 10.90 2.69
C ALA A 33 0.23 11.20 1.87
N PHE A 34 -0.70 10.24 1.77
CA PHE A 34 -1.99 10.48 1.13
C PHE A 34 -2.81 11.57 1.84
N GLY A 35 -2.70 11.65 3.17
CA GLY A 35 -3.34 12.71 3.96
C GLY A 35 -2.77 14.09 3.62
N MET A 36 -1.44 14.23 3.57
CA MET A 36 -0.77 15.47 3.16
C MET A 36 -1.20 15.88 1.75
N LEU A 37 -1.27 14.93 0.81
CA LEU A 37 -1.69 15.20 -0.56
C LEU A 37 -3.15 15.71 -0.61
N ALA A 38 -4.07 15.01 0.06
CA ALA A 38 -5.49 15.40 0.10
C ALA A 38 -5.71 16.74 0.81
N THR A 39 -5.01 16.99 1.93
CA THR A 39 -5.05 18.27 2.63
C THR A 39 -4.53 19.39 1.73
N SER A 40 -3.42 19.18 1.03
CA SER A 40 -2.84 20.17 0.11
C SER A 40 -3.83 20.58 -1.00
N CYS A 41 -4.44 19.59 -1.66
CA CYS A 41 -5.47 19.82 -2.68
C CYS A 41 -6.70 20.54 -2.11
N ALA A 42 -7.19 20.12 -0.94
CA ALA A 42 -8.34 20.75 -0.28
C ALA A 42 -8.05 22.21 0.07
N THR A 43 -6.86 22.50 0.61
CA THR A 43 -6.44 23.86 0.96
C THR A 43 -6.34 24.75 -0.27
N TRP A 44 -5.81 24.24 -1.38
CA TRP A 44 -5.77 24.98 -2.64
C TRP A 44 -7.19 25.27 -3.16
N ALA A 45 -8.04 24.26 -3.27
CA ALA A 45 -9.42 24.44 -3.74
C ALA A 45 -10.21 25.42 -2.87
N LEU A 46 -10.05 25.34 -1.54
CA LEU A 46 -10.67 26.26 -0.58
C LEU A 46 -10.14 27.69 -0.75
N GLY A 47 -8.83 27.86 -0.96
CA GLY A 47 -8.20 29.15 -1.23
C GLY A 47 -8.77 29.81 -2.49
N GLU A 48 -8.91 29.05 -3.58
CA GLU A 48 -9.53 29.49 -4.84
C GLU A 48 -11.00 29.90 -4.68
N MET A 49 -11.77 29.12 -3.91
CA MET A 49 -13.16 29.47 -3.58
C MET A 49 -13.22 30.78 -2.78
N TRP A 50 -12.29 30.97 -1.85
CA TRP A 50 -12.24 32.18 -1.04
C TRP A 50 -11.80 33.40 -1.86
N VAL A 51 -10.87 33.24 -2.81
CA VAL A 51 -10.47 34.30 -3.76
C VAL A 51 -11.69 34.78 -4.56
N GLN A 52 -12.54 33.87 -5.03
CA GLN A 52 -13.76 34.22 -5.77
C GLN A 52 -14.83 34.92 -4.90
N ALA A 53 -14.88 34.57 -3.62
CA ALA A 53 -15.79 35.18 -2.66
C ALA A 53 -15.29 36.52 -2.10
N ALA A 54 -14.02 36.88 -2.33
CA ALA A 54 -13.41 38.05 -1.74
C ALA A 54 -14.09 39.36 -2.17
N ARG A 55 -14.50 40.16 -1.19
CA ARG A 55 -15.13 41.48 -1.39
C ARG A 55 -14.24 42.66 -0.98
N SER A 56 -13.11 42.39 -0.34
CA SER A 56 -12.12 43.38 0.09
C SER A 56 -10.71 42.96 -0.27
N THR A 57 -9.79 43.93 -0.35
CA THR A 57 -8.37 43.68 -0.61
C THR A 57 -7.75 42.78 0.46
N ASP A 58 -8.09 42.97 1.73
CA ASP A 58 -7.58 42.15 2.83
C ASP A 58 -8.05 40.70 2.70
N MET A 59 -9.34 40.48 2.42
CA MET A 59 -9.90 39.14 2.21
C MET A 59 -9.23 38.43 1.03
N LEU A 60 -8.97 39.16 -0.07
CA LEU A 60 -8.25 38.63 -1.22
C LEU A 60 -6.81 38.22 -0.85
N LEU A 61 -6.12 39.02 -0.04
CA LEU A 61 -4.76 38.71 0.42
C LEU A 61 -4.74 37.45 1.31
N TYR A 62 -5.67 37.31 2.26
CA TYR A 62 -5.77 36.10 3.09
C TYR A 62 -6.11 34.85 2.26
N ALA A 63 -7.06 34.97 1.33
CA ALA A 63 -7.43 33.88 0.44
C ALA A 63 -6.25 33.41 -0.42
N ARG A 64 -5.47 34.34 -0.97
CA ARG A 64 -4.25 34.01 -1.73
C ARG A 64 -3.18 33.33 -0.87
N ARG A 65 -3.04 33.71 0.42
CA ARG A 65 -2.09 33.02 1.33
C ARG A 65 -2.48 31.57 1.53
N LEU A 66 -3.76 31.31 1.78
CA LEU A 66 -4.28 29.96 1.95
C LEU A 66 -4.07 29.13 0.68
N LEU A 67 -4.41 29.70 -0.47
CA LEU A 67 -4.20 29.10 -1.80
C LEU A 67 -2.74 28.69 -2.00
N TRP A 68 -1.80 29.63 -1.80
CA TRP A 68 -0.37 29.38 -2.00
C TRP A 68 0.19 28.34 -1.04
N PHE A 69 -0.34 28.26 0.18
CA PHE A 69 0.02 27.21 1.13
C PHE A 69 -0.34 25.81 0.58
N GLY A 70 -1.57 25.66 0.07
CA GLY A 70 -2.03 24.42 -0.56
C GLY A 70 -1.26 24.08 -1.84
N ALA A 71 -0.97 25.08 -2.68
CA ALA A 71 -0.20 24.88 -3.92
C ALA A 71 1.26 24.49 -3.64
N ALA A 72 1.90 25.11 -2.64
CA ALA A 72 3.31 24.87 -2.32
C ALA A 72 3.58 23.50 -1.69
N LEU A 73 2.64 22.99 -0.90
CA LEU A 73 2.76 21.68 -0.26
C LEU A 73 2.47 20.53 -1.24
N LEU A 74 1.84 20.82 -2.39
CA LEU A 74 1.34 19.80 -3.29
C LEU A 74 2.46 19.00 -3.99
N PRO A 75 3.46 19.61 -4.65
CA PRO A 75 4.53 18.85 -5.31
C PRO A 75 5.31 17.90 -4.39
N PRO A 76 5.74 18.28 -3.17
CA PRO A 76 6.42 17.34 -2.29
C PRO A 76 5.48 16.28 -1.72
N ALA A 77 4.22 16.61 -1.39
CA ALA A 77 3.24 15.62 -0.96
C ALA A 77 2.95 14.59 -2.07
N TRP A 78 2.87 15.04 -3.33
CA TRP A 78 2.72 14.22 -4.52
C TRP A 78 3.90 13.28 -4.70
N LEU A 79 5.13 13.81 -4.73
CA LEU A 79 6.34 13.02 -4.87
C LEU A 79 6.48 12.00 -3.75
N LEU A 80 6.25 12.40 -2.49
CA LEU A 80 6.33 11.51 -1.35
C LEU A 80 5.30 10.38 -1.45
N THR A 81 4.06 10.70 -1.80
CA THR A 81 2.99 9.70 -1.98
C THR A 81 3.34 8.72 -3.09
N ALA A 82 3.77 9.22 -4.25
CA ALA A 82 4.16 8.40 -5.38
C ALA A 82 5.36 7.51 -5.04
N ALA A 83 6.39 8.06 -4.40
CA ALA A 83 7.60 7.33 -4.05
C ALA A 83 7.37 6.27 -2.96
N ILE A 84 6.53 6.55 -1.96
CA ILE A 84 6.09 5.54 -0.98
C ILE A 84 5.29 4.44 -1.68
N THR A 85 4.38 4.82 -2.59
CA THR A 85 3.57 3.87 -3.36
C THR A 85 4.47 2.98 -4.24
N ALA A 86 5.54 3.54 -4.80
CA ALA A 86 6.54 2.82 -5.60
C ALA A 86 7.63 2.12 -4.77
N ARG A 87 7.62 2.27 -3.43
CA ARG A 87 8.64 1.80 -2.48
C ARG A 87 10.07 2.25 -2.80
N ALA A 88 10.23 3.52 -3.18
CA ALA A 88 11.56 4.10 -3.39
C ALA A 88 12.36 4.12 -2.06
N PRO A 89 13.61 3.61 -2.02
CA PRO A 89 14.40 3.50 -0.78
C PRO A 89 14.60 4.84 -0.06
N TRP A 90 14.79 5.93 -0.81
CA TRP A 90 15.00 7.27 -0.26
C TRP A 90 13.76 7.80 0.48
N ALA A 91 12.55 7.41 0.06
CA ALA A 91 11.29 7.91 0.64
C ALA A 91 11.00 7.30 2.02
N LEU A 92 11.63 6.16 2.33
CA LEU A 92 11.54 5.49 3.63
C LEU A 92 12.53 6.07 4.66
N ALA A 93 13.57 6.77 4.19
CA ALA A 93 14.56 7.40 5.03
C ALA A 93 14.03 8.72 5.65
N THR A 94 14.20 8.88 6.96
CA THR A 94 13.80 10.09 7.72
C THR A 94 14.39 11.42 7.22
N PRO A 95 15.69 11.54 6.87
CA PRO A 95 16.27 12.85 6.51
C PRO A 95 15.66 13.44 5.23
N TRP A 96 15.36 12.61 4.22
CA TRP A 96 14.78 13.06 2.96
C TRP A 96 13.32 13.53 3.12
N ARG A 97 12.57 12.89 4.03
CA ARG A 97 11.20 13.32 4.38
C ARG A 97 11.21 14.69 5.07
N ALA A 98 12.16 14.91 5.99
CA ALA A 98 12.32 16.20 6.65
C ALA A 98 12.73 17.31 5.67
N ALA A 99 13.66 17.02 4.74
CA ALA A 99 14.06 17.96 3.69
C ALA A 99 12.90 18.35 2.76
N LEU A 100 12.10 17.36 2.33
CA LEU A 100 10.90 17.59 1.52
C LEU A 100 9.83 18.41 2.24
N ALA A 101 9.68 18.23 3.57
CA ALA A 101 8.75 19.01 4.37
C ALA A 101 9.23 20.44 4.65
N ALA A 102 10.55 20.67 4.68
CA ALA A 102 11.14 22.00 4.88
C ALA A 102 11.06 22.88 3.63
N LEU A 103 11.13 22.28 2.42
CA LEU A 103 11.18 23.01 1.15
C LEU A 103 9.97 23.96 0.92
N PRO A 104 8.71 23.55 1.18
CA PRO A 104 7.56 24.45 1.08
C PRO A 104 7.60 25.59 2.08
N MET A 105 8.07 25.34 3.31
CA MET A 105 8.12 26.38 4.35
C MET A 105 9.19 27.42 4.05
N VAL A 106 10.33 26.99 3.50
CA VAL A 106 11.34 27.93 3.01
C VAL A 106 10.79 28.71 1.83
N GLY A 107 10.16 28.07 0.84
CA GLY A 107 9.57 28.78 -0.32
C GLY A 107 8.44 29.76 0.04
N LEU A 108 7.59 29.41 1.01
CA LEU A 108 6.55 30.30 1.55
C LEU A 108 7.12 31.47 2.35
N CYS A 109 8.25 31.28 3.05
CA CYS A 109 8.89 32.31 3.87
C CYS A 109 9.96 33.13 3.12
N SER A 110 10.54 32.61 2.04
CA SER A 110 11.69 33.20 1.35
C SER A 110 11.26 34.04 0.14
N LEU A 111 10.87 35.29 0.44
CA LEU A 111 11.24 36.44 -0.40
C LEU A 111 10.68 36.53 -1.86
N LEU A 112 9.42 36.17 -2.11
CA LEU A 112 8.92 36.05 -3.50
C LEU A 112 8.41 37.34 -4.19
N TRP A 113 8.34 38.48 -3.49
CA TRP A 113 7.55 39.64 -3.93
C TRP A 113 8.43 40.88 -3.91
N PHE A 114 8.87 41.33 -5.09
CA PHE A 114 9.47 42.65 -5.26
C PHE A 114 8.39 43.63 -5.70
N ASP A 115 8.48 44.90 -5.28
CA ASP A 115 7.70 45.94 -5.95
C ASP A 115 8.24 46.17 -7.38
N PRO A 116 7.48 46.86 -8.26
CA PRO A 116 7.96 47.20 -9.59
C PRO A 116 9.25 48.03 -9.64
N ALA A 117 9.73 48.56 -8.50
CA ALA A 117 10.99 49.28 -8.36
C ALA A 117 12.14 48.40 -7.81
N GLY A 118 11.94 47.07 -7.69
CA GLY A 118 12.97 46.14 -7.24
C GLY A 118 13.22 46.14 -5.74
N ARG A 119 12.34 46.74 -4.92
CA ARG A 119 12.45 46.68 -3.46
C ARG A 119 11.81 45.43 -2.92
N PHE A 120 12.42 44.88 -1.88
CA PHE A 120 11.86 43.76 -1.15
C PHE A 120 10.51 44.15 -0.54
N THR A 121 9.42 43.47 -0.91
CA THR A 121 8.10 43.67 -0.31
C THR A 121 7.58 42.40 0.33
N SER A 122 6.74 42.59 1.35
CA SER A 122 5.88 41.51 1.83
C SER A 122 4.85 41.16 0.77
N TRP A 123 4.37 39.92 0.78
CA TRP A 123 3.29 39.43 -0.09
C TRP A 123 1.90 40.07 0.18
N THR A 124 1.89 41.22 0.84
CA THR A 124 0.72 42.04 1.19
C THR A 124 0.45 43.13 0.15
N THR A 125 1.34 43.30 -0.84
CA THR A 125 1.10 44.21 -1.96
C THR A 125 0.05 43.62 -2.91
N PRO A 126 -0.93 44.43 -3.38
CA PRO A 126 -1.99 43.95 -4.26
C PRO A 126 -1.52 43.37 -5.60
N ARG A 127 -0.28 43.68 -6.02
CA ARG A 127 0.36 43.23 -7.28
C ARG A 127 1.88 43.07 -7.10
N PRO A 128 2.38 41.97 -6.55
CA PRO A 128 3.81 41.71 -6.55
C PRO A 128 4.36 41.45 -7.93
N VAL A 129 5.68 41.61 -8.04
CA VAL A 129 6.45 40.98 -9.10
C VAL A 129 7.19 39.78 -8.50
N HIS A 130 7.18 38.66 -9.23
CA HIS A 130 7.88 37.45 -8.83
C HIS A 130 9.41 37.64 -8.87
N GLY A 131 10.09 37.39 -7.76
CA GLY A 131 11.55 37.40 -7.69
C GLY A 131 12.20 36.13 -8.30
N PRO A 132 13.53 36.11 -8.51
CA PRO A 132 14.24 34.95 -9.07
C PRO A 132 14.01 33.63 -8.31
N LEU A 133 13.94 33.69 -6.98
CA LEU A 133 13.67 32.51 -6.13
C LEU A 133 12.28 31.90 -6.37
N PHE A 134 11.32 32.68 -6.88
CA PHE A 134 10.02 32.16 -7.32
C PHE A 134 10.17 31.13 -8.41
N TYR A 135 10.96 31.46 -9.44
CA TYR A 135 11.16 30.59 -10.58
C TYR A 135 11.95 29.34 -10.20
N VAL A 136 12.91 29.46 -9.27
CA VAL A 136 13.60 28.29 -8.70
C VAL A 136 12.62 27.38 -7.96
N PHE A 137 11.75 27.95 -7.11
CA PHE A 137 10.72 27.20 -6.40
C PHE A 137 9.76 26.49 -7.37
N VAL A 138 9.28 27.19 -8.40
CA VAL A 138 8.42 26.64 -9.46
C VAL A 138 9.14 25.51 -10.20
N ALA A 139 10.41 25.69 -10.58
CA ALA A 139 11.19 24.67 -11.27
C ALA A 139 11.37 23.41 -10.42
N LEU A 140 11.67 23.56 -9.13
CA LEU A 140 11.75 22.44 -8.18
C LEU A 140 10.40 21.72 -8.05
N GLY A 141 9.29 22.47 -8.00
CA GLY A 141 7.94 21.91 -7.97
C GLY A 141 7.66 21.05 -9.21
N TRP A 142 8.01 21.53 -10.41
CA TRP A 142 7.85 20.75 -11.65
C TRP A 142 8.71 19.48 -11.66
N ILE A 143 9.96 19.55 -11.20
CA ILE A 143 10.82 18.36 -11.05
C ILE A 143 10.17 17.33 -10.13
N GLN A 144 9.59 17.76 -9.00
CA GLN A 144 8.90 16.88 -8.06
C GLN A 144 7.63 16.26 -8.65
N ILE A 145 6.83 17.04 -9.40
CA ILE A 145 5.64 16.56 -10.10
C ILE A 145 6.02 15.47 -11.12
N THR A 146 7.02 15.74 -11.96
CA THR A 146 7.49 14.80 -12.99
C THR A 146 8.08 13.54 -12.36
N ALA A 147 8.90 13.66 -11.32
CA ALA A 147 9.44 12.51 -10.60
C ALA A 147 8.33 11.67 -9.93
N GLY A 148 7.32 12.31 -9.34
CA GLY A 148 6.17 11.62 -8.76
C GLY A 148 5.33 10.91 -9.83
N ALA A 149 5.10 11.53 -10.98
CA ALA A 149 4.42 10.90 -12.11
C ALA A 149 5.18 9.66 -12.59
N PHE A 150 6.51 9.74 -12.71
CA PHE A 150 7.35 8.60 -13.06
C PHE A 150 7.18 7.44 -12.05
N TYR A 151 7.17 7.72 -10.74
CA TYR A 151 6.95 6.69 -9.73
C TYR A 151 5.56 6.05 -9.79
N PHE A 152 4.49 6.83 -10.01
CA PHE A 152 3.15 6.26 -10.19
C PHE A 152 3.05 5.41 -11.46
N LEU A 153 3.63 5.87 -12.58
CA LEU A 153 3.68 5.09 -13.82
C LEU A 153 4.50 3.80 -13.65
N GLN A 154 5.63 3.87 -12.94
CA GLN A 154 6.43 2.69 -12.60
C GLN A 154 5.64 1.72 -11.71
N ALA A 155 4.91 2.22 -10.72
CA ALA A 155 4.05 1.39 -9.87
C ALA A 155 2.92 0.74 -10.68
N ALA A 156 2.31 1.50 -11.61
CA ALA A 156 1.28 1.02 -12.50
C ALA A 156 1.81 -0.07 -13.45
N ALA A 157 3.01 0.10 -14.01
CA ALA A 157 3.65 -0.86 -14.91
C ALA A 157 3.99 -2.22 -14.26
N LYS A 158 4.07 -2.28 -12.92
CA LYS A 158 4.29 -3.51 -12.16
C LYS A 158 3.01 -4.32 -11.94
N LEU A 159 1.83 -3.79 -12.25
CA LEU A 159 0.56 -4.49 -12.05
C LEU A 159 0.40 -5.63 -13.08
N PRO A 160 -0.14 -6.80 -12.69
CA PRO A 160 -0.49 -7.87 -13.62
C PRO A 160 -1.43 -7.37 -14.73
N ARG A 161 -1.35 -7.97 -15.92
CA ARG A 161 -2.18 -7.57 -17.08
C ARG A 161 -3.69 -7.65 -16.79
N GLU A 162 -4.10 -8.49 -15.86
CA GLU A 162 -5.48 -8.63 -15.39
C GLU A 162 -5.99 -7.37 -14.65
N GLN A 163 -5.09 -6.52 -14.14
CA GLN A 163 -5.40 -5.26 -13.47
C GLN A 163 -5.21 -4.03 -14.37
N ARG A 164 -5.20 -4.22 -15.69
CA ARG A 164 -5.09 -3.14 -16.71
C ARG A 164 -6.02 -1.95 -16.45
N PRO A 165 -7.31 -2.12 -16.09
CA PRO A 165 -8.18 -0.98 -15.80
C PRO A 165 -7.67 -0.11 -14.65
N ARG A 166 -7.11 -0.72 -13.59
CA ARG A 166 -6.51 0.01 -12.46
C ARG A 166 -5.24 0.74 -12.87
N MET A 167 -4.38 0.09 -13.66
CA MET A 167 -3.17 0.70 -14.21
C MET A 167 -3.50 1.96 -15.02
N LEU A 168 -4.51 1.88 -15.90
CA LEU A 168 -4.97 3.00 -16.72
C LEU A 168 -5.58 4.12 -15.87
N ALA A 169 -6.36 3.79 -14.85
CA ALA A 169 -6.96 4.78 -13.95
C ALA A 169 -5.90 5.55 -13.12
N ILE A 170 -4.88 4.88 -12.61
CA ILE A 170 -3.74 5.54 -11.91
C ILE A 170 -2.99 6.45 -12.87
N ALA A 171 -2.66 5.97 -14.08
CA ALA A 171 -1.95 6.76 -15.09
C ALA A 171 -2.76 7.99 -15.53
N ALA A 172 -4.06 7.81 -15.80
CA ALA A 172 -4.95 8.90 -16.17
C ALA A 172 -5.07 9.94 -15.04
N GLY A 173 -5.29 9.49 -13.80
CA GLY A 173 -5.40 10.39 -12.65
C GLY A 173 -4.13 11.18 -12.37
N ALA A 174 -2.95 10.60 -12.62
CA ALA A 174 -1.67 11.27 -12.45
C ALA A 174 -1.37 12.34 -13.53
N LEU A 175 -1.89 12.16 -14.74
CA LEU A 175 -1.68 13.08 -15.86
C LEU A 175 -2.74 14.17 -15.94
N LEU A 176 -3.92 13.96 -15.33
CA LEU A 176 -5.05 14.87 -15.45
C LEU A 176 -4.77 16.32 -14.99
N PRO A 177 -4.06 16.58 -13.87
CA PRO A 177 -3.71 17.94 -13.48
C PRO A 177 -2.81 18.67 -14.48
N ALA A 178 -1.95 17.93 -15.22
CA ALA A 178 -1.11 18.51 -16.25
C ALA A 178 -1.94 19.04 -17.44
N VAL A 179 -3.10 18.43 -17.71
CA VAL A 179 -4.06 18.91 -18.71
C VAL A 179 -4.59 20.30 -18.31
N GLY A 180 -4.89 20.51 -17.02
CA GLY A 180 -5.30 21.82 -16.50
C GLY A 180 -4.28 22.92 -16.76
N ASN A 181 -3.00 22.63 -16.55
CA ASN A 181 -1.91 23.56 -16.85
C ASN A 181 -1.73 23.78 -18.37
N LEU A 182 -1.86 22.72 -19.18
CA LEU A 182 -1.72 22.83 -20.64
C LEU A 182 -2.82 23.70 -21.27
N ILE A 183 -4.04 23.68 -20.72
CA ILE A 183 -5.13 24.54 -21.18
C ILE A 183 -4.78 26.03 -21.05
N HIS A 184 -3.95 26.42 -20.07
CA HIS A 184 -3.50 27.81 -19.91
C HIS A 184 -2.54 28.29 -20.99
N LEU A 185 -1.94 27.37 -21.76
CA LEU A 185 -1.08 27.71 -22.88
C LEU A 185 -1.87 28.01 -24.16
N LEU A 186 -3.19 27.79 -24.16
CA LEU A 186 -4.04 28.03 -25.32
C LEU A 186 -4.37 29.53 -25.48
N PRO A 187 -4.50 30.05 -26.73
CA PRO A 187 -4.80 31.45 -26.98
C PRO A 187 -6.12 31.97 -26.37
N GLN A 188 -7.07 31.07 -26.10
CA GLN A 188 -8.38 31.37 -25.51
C GLN A 188 -8.55 30.71 -24.14
N ALA A 189 -7.44 30.53 -23.41
CA ALA A 189 -7.46 29.94 -22.09
C ALA A 189 -8.42 30.68 -21.14
N PRO A 190 -9.11 29.97 -20.24
CA PRO A 190 -9.87 30.59 -19.17
C PRO A 190 -8.96 31.48 -18.32
N SER A 191 -9.49 32.58 -17.79
CA SER A 191 -8.77 33.43 -16.84
C SER A 191 -8.65 32.83 -15.44
N VAL A 192 -9.18 31.61 -15.23
CA VAL A 192 -9.23 30.90 -13.95
C VAL A 192 -8.38 29.64 -14.02
N ASP A 193 -7.71 29.32 -12.92
CA ASP A 193 -6.87 28.13 -12.85
C ASP A 193 -7.71 26.85 -12.75
N LEU A 194 -7.77 26.06 -13.83
CA LEU A 194 -8.48 24.78 -13.84
C LEU A 194 -7.73 23.65 -13.12
N THR A 195 -6.46 23.82 -12.75
CA THR A 195 -5.63 22.77 -12.14
C THR A 195 -6.25 22.18 -10.86
N PRO A 196 -6.77 22.98 -9.92
CA PRO A 196 -7.46 22.45 -8.72
C PRO A 196 -8.67 21.59 -9.07
N VAL A 197 -9.42 21.92 -10.10
CA VAL A 197 -10.57 21.10 -10.54
C VAL A 197 -10.10 19.75 -11.06
N PHE A 198 -9.06 19.72 -11.90
CA PHE A 198 -8.48 18.47 -12.41
C PHE A 198 -7.78 17.65 -11.32
N LEU A 199 -7.25 18.28 -10.26
CA LEU A 199 -6.75 17.58 -9.08
C LEU A 199 -7.86 16.77 -8.39
N GLY A 200 -9.09 17.30 -8.30
CA GLY A 200 -10.23 16.57 -7.76
C GLY A 200 -10.58 15.31 -8.55
N PHE A 201 -10.69 15.43 -9.88
CA PHE A 201 -10.97 14.29 -10.76
C PHE A 201 -9.81 13.28 -10.77
N GLY A 202 -8.57 13.75 -10.80
CA GLY A 202 -7.39 12.89 -10.74
C GLY A 202 -7.31 12.13 -9.42
N GLY A 203 -7.57 12.82 -8.30
CA GLY A 203 -7.65 12.22 -6.97
C GLY A 203 -8.75 11.16 -6.87
N LEU A 204 -9.93 11.40 -7.46
CA LEU A 204 -11.01 10.42 -7.52
C LEU A 204 -10.60 9.16 -8.30
N LEU A 205 -10.00 9.32 -9.48
CA LEU A 205 -9.52 8.18 -10.29
C LEU A 205 -8.47 7.35 -9.55
N ILE A 206 -7.46 8.00 -8.96
CA ILE A 206 -6.41 7.32 -8.20
C ILE A 206 -7.03 6.62 -6.99
N ARG A 207 -7.95 7.28 -6.28
CA ARG A 207 -8.66 6.68 -5.14
C ARG A 207 -9.42 5.41 -5.53
N LEU A 208 -10.26 5.48 -6.57
CA LEU A 208 -11.02 4.33 -7.06
C LEU A 208 -10.08 3.22 -7.56
N ALA A 209 -8.92 3.56 -8.11
CA ALA A 209 -7.96 2.54 -8.58
C ALA A 209 -7.15 1.89 -7.44
N VAL A 210 -6.82 2.64 -6.39
CA VAL A 210 -5.94 2.20 -5.30
C VAL A 210 -6.73 1.54 -4.15
N LEU A 211 -7.94 2.02 -3.85
CA LEU A 211 -8.74 1.52 -2.72
C LEU A 211 -9.65 0.34 -3.09
N ASP A 212 -10.04 0.18 -4.36
CA ASP A 212 -10.78 -1.01 -4.82
C ASP A 212 -9.82 -2.17 -5.13
N SER A 213 -8.89 -2.46 -4.23
CA SER A 213 -7.96 -3.59 -4.34
C SER A 213 -8.62 -4.90 -3.91
N GLY A 214 -9.53 -5.39 -4.75
CA GLY A 214 -9.98 -6.79 -4.90
C GLY A 214 -9.84 -7.71 -3.69
N LEU A 215 -10.97 -7.86 -2.98
CA LEU A 215 -11.47 -8.98 -2.16
C LEU A 215 -12.70 -8.51 -1.34
N ALA A 216 -13.05 -7.22 -1.39
CA ALA A 216 -14.20 -6.63 -0.71
C ALA A 216 -15.55 -6.92 -1.39
N SER A 217 -15.57 -7.52 -2.59
CA SER A 217 -16.80 -7.71 -3.39
C SER A 217 -17.27 -9.16 -3.54
N ILE A 218 -16.62 -10.15 -2.92
CA ILE A 218 -17.02 -11.56 -3.06
C ILE A 218 -17.30 -12.27 -1.72
N LEU A 219 -16.75 -11.81 -0.59
CA LEU A 219 -17.18 -12.28 0.74
C LEU A 219 -17.29 -11.10 1.73
N PRO A 220 -18.47 -10.85 2.31
CA PRO A 220 -18.64 -9.94 3.44
C PRO A 220 -18.25 -10.60 4.78
N LEU A 221 -17.59 -11.76 4.74
CA LEU A 221 -16.89 -12.31 5.90
C LEU A 221 -15.57 -11.56 5.99
N GLY A 222 -15.29 -10.92 7.13
CA GLY A 222 -13.99 -10.28 7.34
C GLY A 222 -12.90 -11.28 6.98
N ARG A 223 -11.83 -10.84 6.31
CA ARG A 223 -10.72 -11.75 5.96
C ARG A 223 -10.20 -12.52 7.18
N THR A 224 -10.33 -11.93 8.37
CA THR A 224 -10.13 -12.55 9.68
C THR A 224 -11.11 -13.71 9.93
N ASP A 225 -12.42 -13.52 9.72
CA ASP A 225 -13.45 -14.55 9.93
C ASP A 225 -13.23 -15.79 9.06
N VAL A 226 -12.76 -15.61 7.82
CA VAL A 226 -12.42 -16.73 6.94
C VAL A 226 -11.20 -17.47 7.45
N LEU A 227 -10.14 -16.75 7.81
CA LEU A 227 -8.91 -17.32 8.33
C LEU A 227 -9.15 -18.09 9.66
N GLU A 228 -10.04 -17.57 10.49
CA GLU A 228 -10.47 -18.17 11.76
C GLU A 228 -11.25 -19.49 11.59
N GLN A 229 -11.86 -19.71 10.42
CA GLN A 229 -12.58 -20.96 10.11
C GLN A 229 -11.70 -22.01 9.44
N VAL A 230 -10.47 -21.67 9.04
CA VAL A 230 -9.54 -22.64 8.43
C VAL A 230 -9.06 -23.62 9.51
N PRO A 231 -9.24 -24.95 9.32
CA PRO A 231 -8.86 -25.96 10.32
C PRO A 231 -7.35 -26.18 10.40
N THR A 232 -6.59 -25.72 9.41
CA THR A 232 -5.12 -25.75 9.43
C THR A 232 -4.60 -24.59 10.27
N ALA A 233 -3.62 -24.85 11.13
CA ALA A 233 -2.99 -23.81 11.94
C ALA A 233 -2.13 -22.89 11.06
N VAL A 234 -2.41 -21.59 11.13
CA VAL A 234 -1.73 -20.54 10.36
C VAL A 234 -1.10 -19.52 11.30
N LEU A 235 0.20 -19.28 11.13
CA LEU A 235 0.94 -18.22 11.80
C LEU A 235 1.50 -17.26 10.75
N ILE A 236 1.26 -15.96 10.93
CA ILE A 236 1.75 -14.90 10.04
C ILE A 236 2.80 -14.11 10.79
N ALA A 237 3.99 -13.97 10.21
CA ALA A 237 5.09 -13.20 10.79
C ALA A 237 5.52 -12.03 9.90
N ASP A 238 6.04 -10.99 10.53
CA ASP A 238 6.59 -9.82 9.86
C ASP A 238 8.03 -10.02 9.35
N LEU A 239 8.61 -8.91 8.85
CA LEU A 239 10.02 -8.71 8.49
C LEU A 239 11.04 -9.30 9.46
N SER A 240 10.75 -9.15 10.75
CA SER A 240 11.65 -9.49 11.85
C SER A 240 11.49 -10.93 12.31
N GLY A 241 10.57 -11.70 11.68
CA GLY A 241 10.25 -13.06 12.06
C GLY A 241 9.40 -13.13 13.33
N ARG A 242 8.69 -12.05 13.70
CA ARG A 242 7.75 -12.05 14.83
C ARG A 242 6.33 -12.24 14.35
N VAL A 243 5.56 -13.05 15.07
CA VAL A 243 4.16 -13.31 14.73
C VAL A 243 3.34 -12.04 14.91
N ILE A 244 2.62 -11.64 13.87
CA ILE A 244 1.72 -10.49 13.85
C ILE A 244 0.26 -10.88 13.85
N ASP A 245 -0.04 -12.12 13.45
CA ASP A 245 -1.40 -12.63 13.35
C ASP A 245 -1.40 -14.17 13.38
N SER A 246 -2.50 -14.75 13.84
CA SER A 246 -2.69 -16.20 13.95
C SER A 246 -4.17 -16.55 13.88
N ASN A 247 -4.50 -17.76 13.45
CA ASN A 247 -5.88 -18.25 13.50
C ASN A 247 -6.15 -19.11 14.74
N ARG A 248 -7.43 -19.36 15.01
CA ARG A 248 -7.90 -20.23 16.10
C ARG A 248 -7.22 -21.59 16.10
N ALA A 249 -7.09 -22.24 14.93
CA ALA A 249 -6.42 -23.54 14.85
C ALA A 249 -4.97 -23.50 15.33
N ALA A 250 -4.23 -22.40 15.08
CA ALA A 250 -2.87 -22.24 15.61
C ALA A 250 -2.83 -22.06 17.12
N ARG A 251 -3.76 -21.27 17.69
CA ARG A 251 -3.88 -21.07 19.14
C ARG A 251 -4.27 -22.35 19.87
N GLU A 252 -5.21 -23.11 19.31
CA GLU A 252 -5.61 -24.43 19.81
C GLU A 252 -4.48 -25.45 19.71
N LEU A 253 -3.72 -25.46 18.60
CA LEU A 253 -2.59 -26.37 18.42
C LEU A 253 -1.47 -26.11 19.43
N LEU A 254 -1.17 -24.84 19.68
CA LEU A 254 -0.09 -24.42 20.57
C LEU A 254 -0.50 -24.36 22.05
N ASP A 255 -1.80 -24.48 22.35
CA ASP A 255 -2.40 -24.26 23.67
C ASP A 255 -1.99 -22.91 24.26
N ASP A 256 -2.07 -21.86 23.44
CA ASP A 256 -1.63 -20.52 23.81
C ASP A 256 -2.41 -19.44 23.04
N GLU A 257 -3.17 -18.62 23.77
CA GLU A 257 -3.90 -17.48 23.20
C GLU A 257 -3.00 -16.26 22.95
N ARG A 258 -1.75 -16.26 23.43
CA ARG A 258 -0.82 -15.11 23.36
C ARG A 258 0.37 -15.35 22.44
N VAL A 259 0.12 -15.92 21.26
CA VAL A 259 1.18 -16.19 20.26
C VAL A 259 1.69 -14.93 19.54
N GLU A 260 0.94 -13.83 19.55
CA GLU A 260 1.34 -12.58 18.89
C GLU A 260 2.56 -11.93 19.56
N GLY A 261 3.49 -11.41 18.73
CA GLY A 261 4.74 -10.79 19.15
C GLY A 261 5.90 -11.76 19.41
N MET A 262 5.62 -13.06 19.54
CA MET A 262 6.64 -14.10 19.73
C MET A 262 7.42 -14.41 18.44
N PRO A 263 8.67 -14.87 18.52
CA PRO A 263 9.43 -15.31 17.35
C PRO A 263 8.77 -16.52 16.68
N LEU A 264 8.55 -16.45 15.36
CA LEU A 264 7.91 -17.52 14.59
C LEU A 264 8.69 -18.84 14.69
N ALA A 265 10.02 -18.77 14.70
CA ALA A 265 10.87 -19.95 14.81
C ALA A 265 10.63 -20.73 16.11
N GLU A 266 10.45 -20.02 17.23
CA GLU A 266 10.20 -20.60 18.55
C GLU A 266 8.86 -21.33 18.59
N LEU A 267 7.80 -20.71 18.05
CA LEU A 267 6.48 -21.33 17.98
C LEU A 267 6.45 -22.55 17.07
N VAL A 268 7.17 -22.50 15.94
CA VAL A 268 7.32 -23.66 15.05
C VAL A 268 8.03 -24.81 15.76
N ASP A 269 9.08 -24.53 16.53
CA ASP A 269 9.81 -25.56 17.28
C ASP A 269 8.97 -26.12 18.42
N ARG A 270 8.17 -25.28 19.10
CA ARG A 270 7.20 -25.72 20.11
C ARG A 270 6.16 -26.66 19.49
N ALA A 271 5.60 -26.31 18.34
CA ALA A 271 4.63 -27.15 17.63
C ALA A 271 5.21 -28.53 17.27
N LYS A 272 6.46 -28.59 16.80
CA LYS A 272 7.14 -29.86 16.46
C LYS A 272 7.43 -30.76 17.66
N ARG A 273 7.45 -30.20 18.88
CA ARG A 273 7.73 -30.94 20.12
C ARG A 273 6.47 -31.45 20.81
N ILE A 274 5.28 -31.16 20.28
CA ILE A 274 4.04 -31.66 20.86
C ILE A 274 4.07 -33.20 20.83
N PRO A 275 3.98 -33.87 21.99
CA PRO A 275 4.01 -35.32 22.06
C PRO A 275 2.89 -35.94 21.21
N GLU A 276 3.19 -37.08 20.58
CA GLU A 276 2.22 -37.87 19.81
C GLU A 276 1.59 -37.16 18.60
N ARG A 277 2.04 -35.94 18.25
CA ARG A 277 1.59 -35.23 17.04
C ARG A 277 2.68 -35.12 15.99
N ALA A 278 2.38 -35.56 14.77
CA ALA A 278 3.26 -35.40 13.62
C ALA A 278 2.94 -34.09 12.91
N ILE A 279 3.59 -33.00 13.33
CA ILE A 279 3.37 -31.67 12.74
C ILE A 279 4.30 -31.45 11.54
N GLU A 280 3.71 -31.32 10.37
CA GLU A 280 4.38 -30.85 9.16
C GLU A 280 4.35 -29.32 9.12
N VAL A 281 5.47 -28.71 8.70
CA VAL A 281 5.60 -27.24 8.67
C VAL A 281 5.89 -26.78 7.26
N GLY A 282 4.88 -26.19 6.63
CA GLY A 282 5.01 -25.48 5.36
C GLY A 282 5.32 -24.01 5.61
N ARG A 283 6.41 -23.48 5.07
CA ARG A 283 6.72 -22.05 5.14
C ARG A 283 6.67 -21.43 3.75
N THR A 284 5.92 -20.35 3.63
CA THR A 284 5.87 -19.57 2.39
C THR A 284 6.08 -18.10 2.69
N ARG A 285 6.84 -17.42 1.83
CA ARG A 285 7.01 -15.97 1.95
C ARG A 285 5.81 -15.27 1.35
N ILE A 286 5.19 -14.38 2.11
CA ILE A 286 4.15 -13.51 1.56
C ILE A 286 4.85 -12.53 0.64
N ARG A 287 4.57 -12.63 -0.65
CA ARG A 287 5.02 -11.65 -1.65
C ARG A 287 3.90 -10.66 -1.89
N HIS A 288 4.17 -9.39 -1.63
CA HIS A 288 3.33 -8.31 -2.11
C HIS A 288 3.86 -7.82 -3.47
N ALA A 289 3.09 -7.00 -4.19
CA ALA A 289 3.48 -6.36 -5.46
C ALA A 289 4.81 -5.58 -5.46
N PHE A 290 5.47 -5.46 -4.31
CA PHE A 290 6.67 -4.64 -4.10
C PHE A 290 7.72 -5.32 -3.19
N GLY A 291 7.75 -6.66 -3.12
CA GLY A 291 8.73 -7.46 -2.36
C GLY A 291 8.12 -8.37 -1.28
N ASP A 292 8.97 -9.11 -0.57
CA ASP A 292 8.56 -9.90 0.60
C ASP A 292 7.87 -8.96 1.61
N ALA A 293 6.76 -9.39 2.20
CA ALA A 293 5.95 -8.64 3.17
C ALA A 293 5.92 -9.32 4.54
N GLY A 294 6.38 -10.57 4.60
CA GLY A 294 6.37 -11.40 5.79
C GLY A 294 6.50 -12.87 5.40
N GLU A 295 6.30 -13.73 6.38
CA GLU A 295 6.31 -15.18 6.21
C GLU A 295 5.02 -15.76 6.79
N VAL A 296 4.49 -16.78 6.13
CA VAL A 296 3.37 -17.58 6.64
C VAL A 296 3.92 -18.97 6.92
N ALA A 297 3.73 -19.44 8.15
CA ALA A 297 3.91 -20.83 8.50
C ALA A 297 2.54 -21.50 8.62
N LEU A 298 2.38 -22.61 7.88
CA LEU A 298 1.29 -23.54 7.99
C LEU A 298 1.77 -24.71 8.84
N LEU A 299 1.04 -25.00 9.91
CA LEU A 299 1.29 -26.15 10.77
C LEU A 299 0.17 -27.15 10.50
N THR A 300 0.51 -28.27 9.88
CA THR A 300 -0.46 -29.31 9.52
C THR A 300 -0.22 -30.54 10.38
N ASP A 301 -1.23 -30.93 11.15
CA ASP A 301 -1.20 -32.19 11.88
C ASP A 301 -1.46 -33.35 10.92
N ARG A 302 -0.46 -34.22 10.75
CA ARG A 302 -0.51 -35.41 9.90
C ARG A 302 -0.44 -36.71 10.71
N THR A 303 -0.80 -36.68 11.98
CA THR A 303 -0.67 -37.84 12.88
C THR A 303 -1.41 -39.06 12.35
N GLU A 304 -2.65 -38.90 11.91
CA GLU A 304 -3.46 -39.99 11.34
C GLU A 304 -2.87 -40.53 10.05
N THR A 305 -2.44 -39.65 9.13
CA THR A 305 -1.86 -40.11 7.87
C THR A 305 -0.55 -40.85 8.11
N ALA A 306 0.30 -40.34 8.99
CA ALA A 306 1.57 -40.95 9.33
C ALA A 306 1.41 -42.29 10.08
N SER A 307 0.30 -42.50 10.80
CA SER A 307 0.01 -43.78 11.45
C SER A 307 -0.51 -44.81 10.45
N LEU A 308 -1.40 -44.40 9.53
CA LEU A 308 -1.90 -45.23 8.44
C LEU A 308 -0.79 -45.67 7.49
N GLU A 309 0.12 -44.77 7.11
CA GLU A 309 1.29 -45.09 6.30
C GLU A 309 2.18 -46.13 6.99
N ARG A 310 2.41 -45.99 8.31
CA ARG A 310 3.16 -46.98 9.10
C ARG A 310 2.47 -48.34 9.14
N GLN A 311 1.15 -48.36 9.29
CA GLN A 311 0.37 -49.61 9.25
C GLN A 311 0.45 -50.30 7.89
N LEU A 312 0.34 -49.53 6.80
CA LEU A 312 0.49 -50.05 5.44
C LEU A 312 1.87 -50.66 5.19
N VAL A 313 2.94 -49.95 5.58
CA VAL A 313 4.31 -50.46 5.46
C VAL A 313 4.51 -51.74 6.27
N GLN A 314 3.91 -51.84 7.47
CA GLN A 314 3.97 -53.04 8.29
C GLN A 314 3.21 -54.22 7.65
N ALA A 315 2.03 -53.97 7.09
CA ALA A 315 1.25 -54.99 6.39
C ALA A 315 1.99 -55.56 5.17
N GLN A 316 2.61 -54.69 4.36
CA GLN A 316 3.42 -55.11 3.20
C GLN A 316 4.63 -55.98 3.60
N LYS A 317 5.28 -55.65 4.73
CA LYS A 317 6.38 -56.48 5.26
C LYS A 317 5.90 -57.86 5.68
N LEU A 318 4.74 -57.94 6.36
CA LEU A 318 4.15 -59.21 6.78
C LEU A 318 3.73 -60.07 5.58
N GLU A 319 3.15 -59.45 4.54
CA GLU A 319 2.80 -60.13 3.29
C GLU A 319 4.04 -60.68 2.58
N SER A 320 5.12 -59.89 2.47
CA SER A 320 6.38 -60.30 1.86
C SER A 320 7.04 -61.45 2.63
N LEU A 321 7.02 -61.41 3.97
CA LEU A 321 7.50 -62.50 4.82
C LEU A 321 6.63 -63.77 4.67
N GLY A 322 5.31 -63.62 4.55
CA GLY A 322 4.38 -64.73 4.31
C GLY A 322 4.63 -65.43 2.98
N LEU A 323 4.87 -64.67 1.90
CA LEU A 323 5.23 -65.22 0.60
C LEU A 323 6.58 -65.96 0.63
N LEU A 324 7.58 -65.39 1.28
CA LEU A 324 8.88 -66.04 1.47
C LEU A 324 8.75 -67.34 2.30
N ALA A 325 8.01 -67.30 3.41
CA ALA A 325 7.78 -68.46 4.24
C ALA A 325 6.99 -69.55 3.51
N GLY A 326 6.02 -69.18 2.67
CA GLY A 326 5.26 -70.10 1.81
C GLY A 326 6.14 -70.77 0.76
N GLY A 327 7.04 -70.02 0.12
CA GLY A 327 8.03 -70.56 -0.81
C GLY A 327 9.01 -71.52 -0.12
N VAL A 328 9.54 -71.14 1.05
CA VAL A 328 10.42 -72.01 1.85
C VAL A 328 9.70 -73.27 2.31
N ALA A 329 8.45 -73.18 2.78
CA ALA A 329 7.66 -74.33 3.20
C ALA A 329 7.34 -75.27 2.03
N HIS A 330 7.04 -74.72 0.86
CA HIS A 330 6.86 -75.48 -0.37
C HIS A 330 8.14 -76.24 -0.77
N ASP A 331 9.29 -75.57 -0.78
CA ASP A 331 10.57 -76.19 -1.07
C ASP A 331 10.95 -77.27 -0.04
N PHE A 332 10.64 -77.03 1.24
CA PHE A 332 10.86 -78.00 2.32
C PHE A 332 9.98 -79.25 2.15
N ASN A 333 8.70 -79.08 1.78
CA ASN A 333 7.81 -80.20 1.49
C ASN A 333 8.27 -81.00 0.27
N ASN A 334 8.79 -80.34 -0.77
CA ASN A 334 9.34 -81.02 -1.94
C ASN A 334 10.57 -81.87 -1.58
N LEU A 335 11.45 -81.37 -0.72
CA LEU A 335 12.59 -82.13 -0.20
C LEU A 335 12.16 -83.32 0.66
N LEU A 336 11.18 -83.13 1.56
CA LEU A 336 10.63 -84.21 2.38
C LEU A 336 9.98 -85.31 1.54
N THR A 337 9.25 -84.93 0.49
CA THR A 337 8.60 -85.87 -0.43
C THR A 337 9.65 -86.69 -1.17
N GLY A 338 10.72 -86.06 -1.68
CA GLY A 338 11.82 -86.78 -2.32
C GLY A 338 12.62 -87.73 -1.40
N ILE A 339 12.57 -87.52 -0.08
CA ILE A 339 13.19 -88.43 0.92
C ILE A 339 12.22 -89.56 1.30
N LEU A 340 10.91 -89.29 1.32
CA LEU A 340 9.88 -90.25 1.73
C LEU A 340 9.35 -91.14 0.59
N GLY A 341 9.65 -90.81 -0.67
CA GLY A 341 9.36 -91.65 -1.84
C GLY A 341 8.79 -90.87 -3.01
#